data_AF-F8UHQ0-F1
#
_entry.id   AF-F8UHQ0-F1
#
_cell.length_a   1.000
_cell.length_b   1.000
_cell.length_c   1.000
_cell.angle_alpha   90.00
_cell.angle_beta   90.00
_cell.angle_gamma   90.00
#
_symmetry.space_group_name_H-M   'P 1'
#
loop_
_entity.id
_entity.type
_entity.pdbx_description
1 polymer ?
#
loop_
_entity_poly.entity_id
_entity_poly.type
_entity_poly.pdbx_seq_one_letter_code
_entity_poly.pdbx_strand_id
1 'polypeptide(L)'
;PGAAYRSQDAALGFGRDLSPAWRTSLQGRYGHFHVEDPGPLTAPLAGSYARVGRGGFSFNLDNGYGRTWGYARLFSSHGRHIITDGFRSVDSTTGVRVHQSFALSPRLTLDAGTETVRYGGRATNVRSGLNYGDP
;
A
#
# COMPACT_ATOMS: atom_id res chain seq x y z
N PRO A 1 25.73 -16.81 16.04
CA PRO A 1 24.74 -16.19 15.12
C PRO A 1 23.54 -15.70 15.94
N GLY A 2 23.18 -14.42 15.85
CA GLY A 2 22.04 -13.85 16.56
C GLY A 2 20.93 -13.48 15.59
N ALA A 3 19.68 -13.66 16.00
CA ALA A 3 18.54 -13.07 15.30
C ALA A 3 18.44 -11.58 15.67
N ALA A 4 18.15 -10.73 14.70
CA ALA A 4 17.97 -9.30 14.92
C ALA A 4 16.79 -8.76 14.10
N TYR A 5 16.03 -7.84 14.69
CA TYR A 5 14.93 -7.15 14.01
C TYR A 5 15.01 -5.66 14.29
N ARG A 6 14.91 -4.85 13.23
CA ARG A 6 14.89 -3.39 13.29
C ARG A 6 13.79 -2.88 12.37
N SER A 7 12.89 -2.04 12.87
CA SER A 7 11.82 -1.41 12.09
C SER A 7 11.82 0.09 12.29
N GLN A 8 11.46 0.83 11.24
CA GLN A 8 11.26 2.27 11.24
C GLN A 8 9.99 2.55 10.45
N ASP A 9 9.03 3.18 11.10
CA ASP A 9 7.70 3.42 10.54
C ASP A 9 7.31 4.87 10.78
N ALA A 10 6.75 5.50 9.75
CA ALA A 10 6.25 6.86 9.80
C ALA A 10 4.90 6.93 9.09
N ALA A 11 3.98 7.69 9.67
CA ALA A 11 2.68 7.97 9.08
C ALA A 11 2.35 9.45 9.27
N LEU A 12 1.74 10.05 8.25
CA LEU A 12 1.30 11.43 8.23
C LEU A 12 -0.12 11.50 7.69
N GLY A 13 -0.93 12.36 8.27
CA GLY A 13 -2.31 12.58 7.88
C GLY A 13 -2.66 14.06 7.92
N PHE A 14 -3.36 14.53 6.90
CA PHE A 14 -3.92 15.86 6.80
C PHE A 14 -5.39 15.75 6.37
N GLY A 15 -6.25 16.57 6.95
CA GLY A 15 -7.67 16.62 6.60
C GLY A 15 -8.19 18.04 6.72
N ARG A 16 -9.12 18.40 5.85
CA ARG A 16 -9.75 19.72 5.84
C ARG A 16 -11.19 19.64 5.34
N ASP A 17 -12.08 20.33 6.03
CA ASP A 17 -13.40 20.67 5.51
C ASP A 17 -13.27 21.83 4.53
N LEU A 18 -13.61 21.58 3.27
CA LEU A 18 -13.56 22.59 2.20
C LEU A 18 -14.84 23.43 2.20
N SER A 19 -15.97 22.79 2.54
CA SER A 19 -17.29 23.39 2.72
C SER A 19 -18.16 22.46 3.58
N PRO A 20 -19.40 22.85 3.97
CA PRO A 20 -20.30 21.96 4.68
C PRO A 20 -20.59 20.63 3.97
N ALA A 21 -20.46 20.60 2.63
CA ALA A 21 -20.75 19.43 1.81
C ALA A 21 -19.49 18.70 1.32
N TRP A 22 -18.28 19.25 1.50
CA TRP A 22 -17.05 18.68 0.95
C TRP A 22 -15.92 18.63 1.97
N ARG A 23 -15.29 17.46 2.05
CA ARG A 23 -14.09 17.22 2.87
C ARG A 23 -13.00 16.61 2.01
N THR A 24 -11.75 16.90 2.34
CA THR A 24 -10.60 16.22 1.75
C THR A 24 -9.66 15.69 2.81
N SER A 25 -8.97 14.60 2.50
CA SER A 25 -7.88 14.10 3.33
C SER A 25 -6.72 13.57 2.48
N LEU A 26 -5.52 13.72 3.00
CA LEU A 26 -4.30 13.13 2.47
C LEU A 26 -3.67 12.32 3.59
N GLN A 27 -3.41 11.04 3.33
CA GLN A 27 -2.73 10.15 4.26
C GLN A 27 -1.54 9.53 3.57
N GLY A 28 -0.41 9.42 4.27
CA GLY A 28 0.81 8.80 3.79
C GLY A 28 1.39 7.92 4.88
N ARG A 29 1.98 6.80 4.48
CA ARG A 29 2.72 5.91 5.38
C ARG A 29 3.95 5.35 4.69
N TYR A 30 4.98 5.13 5.47
CA TYR A 30 6.17 4.41 5.04
C TYR A 30 6.70 3.57 6.19
N GLY A 31 7.00 2.32 5.91
CA GLY A 31 7.58 1.38 6.83
C GLY A 31 8.81 0.73 6.22
N HIS A 32 9.83 0.53 7.03
CA HIS A 32 11.04 -0.14 6.65
C HIS A 32 11.47 -1.08 7.75
N PHE A 33 11.64 -2.36 7.42
CA PHE A 33 12.22 -3.31 8.34
C PHE A 33 13.45 -4.01 7.75
N HIS A 34 14.32 -4.38 8.67
CA HIS A 34 15.45 -5.25 8.44
C HIS A 34 15.43 -6.36 9.49
N VAL A 35 15.47 -7.59 9.00
CA VAL A 35 15.48 -8.79 9.82
C VAL A 35 16.69 -9.65 9.44
N GLU A 36 17.33 -10.22 10.44
CA GLU A 36 18.37 -11.24 10.32
C GLU A 36 17.83 -12.54 10.93
N ASP A 37 17.87 -13.62 10.15
CA ASP A 37 17.39 -14.94 10.56
C ASP A 37 18.53 -15.96 10.40
N PRO A 38 19.13 -16.45 11.50
CA PRO A 38 20.24 -17.40 11.43
C PRO A 38 19.80 -18.82 11.07
N GLY A 39 18.51 -19.07 10.79
CA GLY A 39 17.99 -20.39 10.51
C GLY A 39 17.90 -21.29 11.76
N PRO A 40 17.35 -22.51 11.60
CA PRO A 40 17.24 -23.47 12.69
C PRO A 40 18.62 -23.98 13.13
N LEU A 41 18.72 -24.43 14.39
CA LEU A 41 19.96 -25.00 14.95
C LEU A 41 20.50 -26.18 14.13
N THR A 42 19.60 -26.97 13.51
CA THR A 42 19.94 -28.14 12.70
C THR A 42 20.41 -27.81 11.28
N ALA A 43 20.17 -26.57 10.79
CA ALA A 43 20.57 -26.11 9.48
C ALA A 43 20.81 -24.58 9.51
N PRO A 44 21.92 -24.12 10.12
CA PRO A 44 22.16 -22.70 10.30
C PRO A 44 22.40 -21.98 8.96
N LEU A 45 21.80 -20.81 8.81
CA LEU A 45 21.94 -19.90 7.69
C LEU A 45 22.84 -18.73 8.07
N ALA A 46 24.07 -18.71 7.55
CA ALA A 46 24.99 -17.61 7.79
C ALA A 46 24.59 -16.35 7.00
N GLY A 47 24.34 -15.25 7.71
CA GLY A 47 24.07 -13.94 7.10
C GLY A 47 22.74 -13.85 6.33
N SER A 48 21.76 -14.68 6.68
CA SER A 48 20.41 -14.58 6.11
C SER A 48 19.69 -13.36 6.68
N TYR A 49 19.21 -12.51 5.78
CA TYR A 49 18.55 -11.26 6.07
C TYR A 49 17.47 -10.95 5.03
N ALA A 50 16.51 -10.14 5.45
CA ALA A 50 15.60 -9.45 4.56
C ALA A 50 15.56 -7.96 4.90
N ARG A 51 15.46 -7.13 3.87
CA ARG A 51 15.26 -5.69 3.97
C ARG A 51 14.07 -5.34 3.09
N VAL A 52 13.02 -4.85 3.71
CA VAL A 52 11.77 -4.53 3.03
C VAL A 52 11.35 -3.12 3.39
N GLY A 53 11.14 -2.29 2.37
CA GLY A 53 10.50 -0.99 2.49
C GLY A 53 9.14 -1.03 1.82
N ARG A 54 8.09 -0.54 2.48
CA ARG A 54 6.77 -0.34 1.88
C ARG A 54 6.26 1.04 2.20
N GLY A 55 5.79 1.74 1.18
CA GLY A 55 5.20 3.06 1.30
C GLY A 55 3.87 3.14 0.59
N GLY A 56 3.12 4.18 0.88
CA GLY A 56 1.95 4.51 0.11
C GLY A 56 1.27 5.77 0.60
N PHE A 57 0.38 6.29 -0.23
CA PHE A 57 -0.48 7.40 0.12
C PHE A 57 -1.89 7.19 -0.41
N SER A 58 -2.83 7.90 0.19
CA SER A 58 -4.19 8.04 -0.32
C SER A 58 -4.64 9.47 -0.19
N PHE A 59 -5.21 10.01 -1.25
CA PHE A 59 -5.93 11.26 -1.28
C PHE A 59 -7.42 10.97 -1.43
N ASN A 60 -8.25 11.54 -0.56
CA ASN A 60 -9.70 11.43 -0.60
C ASN A 60 -10.33 12.81 -0.81
N LEU A 61 -11.40 12.81 -1.59
CA LEU A 61 -12.34 13.90 -1.70
C LEU A 61 -13.74 13.33 -1.47
N ASP A 62 -14.33 13.69 -0.36
CA ASP A 62 -15.61 13.19 0.13
C ASP A 62 -16.69 14.25 -0.06
N ASN A 63 -17.89 13.85 -0.47
CA ASN A 63 -19.07 14.71 -0.56
C ASN A 63 -20.22 14.18 0.31
N GLY A 64 -21.00 15.11 0.86
CA GLY A 64 -22.19 14.82 1.65
C GLY A 64 -23.28 15.85 1.42
N TYR A 65 -24.39 15.40 0.85
CA TYR A 65 -25.62 16.16 0.63
C TYR A 65 -26.80 15.39 1.24
N GLY A 66 -27.90 16.08 1.53
CA GLY A 66 -28.99 15.50 2.34
C GLY A 66 -29.53 14.13 1.89
N ARG A 67 -29.47 13.79 0.59
CA ARG A 67 -29.88 12.47 0.07
C ARG A 67 -28.79 11.74 -0.71
N THR A 68 -27.58 12.28 -0.79
CA THR A 68 -26.51 11.65 -1.57
C THR A 68 -25.15 11.96 -0.97
N TRP A 69 -24.27 10.97 -0.93
CA TRP A 69 -22.93 11.10 -0.39
C TRP A 69 -21.99 10.16 -1.12
N GLY A 70 -20.72 10.47 -1.14
CA GLY A 70 -19.77 9.68 -1.89
C GLY A 70 -18.34 10.16 -1.70
N TYR A 71 -17.44 9.53 -2.45
CA TYR A 71 -16.04 9.90 -2.43
C TYR A 71 -15.34 9.57 -3.75
N ALA A 72 -14.28 10.32 -4.01
CA ALA A 72 -13.23 9.95 -4.95
C ALA A 72 -11.93 9.74 -4.17
N ARG A 73 -11.24 8.63 -4.44
CA ARG A 73 -9.97 8.27 -3.81
C ARG A 73 -8.93 8.01 -4.89
N LEU A 74 -7.81 8.72 -4.81
CA LEU A 74 -6.56 8.34 -5.47
C LEU A 74 -5.68 7.64 -4.43
N PHE A 75 -5.13 6.48 -4.76
CA PHE A 75 -4.22 5.77 -3.87
C PHE A 75 -3.03 5.21 -4.64
N SER A 76 -1.91 5.10 -3.93
CA SER A 76 -0.73 4.45 -4.46
C SER A 76 0.05 3.77 -3.35
N SER A 77 0.55 2.56 -3.61
CA SER A 77 1.43 1.81 -2.73
C SER A 77 2.63 1.30 -3.49
N HIS A 78 3.79 1.31 -2.84
CA HIS A 78 5.06 0.88 -3.40
C HIS A 78 5.81 0.01 -2.42
N GLY A 79 6.53 -0.98 -2.93
CA GLY A 79 7.37 -1.89 -2.16
C GLY A 79 8.76 -1.99 -2.76
N ARG A 80 9.75 -2.24 -1.92
CA ARG A 80 11.09 -2.68 -2.32
C ARG A 80 11.54 -3.81 -1.41
N HIS A 81 11.94 -4.92 -2.00
CA HIS A 81 12.30 -6.15 -1.30
C HIS A 81 13.70 -6.56 -1.69
N ILE A 82 14.49 -6.85 -0.67
CA ILE A 82 15.86 -7.32 -0.78
C ILE A 82 15.98 -8.50 0.17
N ILE A 83 16.28 -9.68 -0.37
CA ILE A 83 16.47 -10.90 0.43
C ILE A 83 17.86 -11.47 0.14
N THR A 84 18.48 -12.09 1.14
CA THR A 84 19.84 -12.62 1.04
C THR A 84 20.02 -13.63 -0.09
N ASP A 85 19.01 -14.43 -0.40
CA ASP A 85 19.01 -15.46 -1.46
C ASP A 85 19.15 -14.92 -2.89
N GLY A 86 19.23 -13.59 -3.05
CA GLY A 86 19.36 -12.92 -4.33
C GLY A 86 18.05 -12.33 -4.83
N PHE A 87 16.92 -12.56 -4.17
CA PHE A 87 15.65 -11.97 -4.57
C PHE A 87 15.67 -10.45 -4.40
N ARG A 88 15.33 -9.75 -5.49
CA ARG A 88 15.19 -8.30 -5.57
C ARG A 88 13.87 -8.00 -6.26
N SER A 89 13.01 -7.25 -5.59
CA SER A 89 11.74 -6.83 -6.15
C SER A 89 11.45 -5.36 -5.85
N VAL A 90 10.74 -4.73 -6.78
CA VAL A 90 9.96 -3.52 -6.51
C VAL A 90 8.52 -3.79 -6.93
N ASP A 91 7.56 -3.36 -6.13
CA ASP A 91 6.13 -3.41 -6.49
C ASP A 91 5.53 -2.02 -6.50
N SER A 92 4.54 -1.81 -7.36
CA SER A 92 3.72 -0.62 -7.34
C SER A 92 2.26 -0.97 -7.63
N THR A 93 1.35 -0.28 -6.97
CA THR A 93 -0.09 -0.37 -7.23
C THR A 93 -0.64 1.01 -7.08
N THR A 94 -1.19 1.55 -8.17
CA THR A 94 -1.79 2.88 -8.19
C THR A 94 -3.19 2.77 -8.74
N GLY A 95 -4.16 3.37 -8.06
CA GLY A 95 -5.54 3.28 -8.47
C GLY A 95 -6.35 4.51 -8.13
N VAL A 96 -7.48 4.62 -8.82
CA VAL A 96 -8.51 5.61 -8.57
C VAL A 96 -9.81 4.88 -8.35
N ARG A 97 -10.51 5.24 -7.28
CA ARG A 97 -11.83 4.72 -6.93
C ARG A 97 -12.81 5.87 -6.78
N VAL A 98 -13.99 5.72 -7.36
CA VAL A 98 -15.11 6.65 -7.18
C VAL A 98 -16.33 5.86 -6.72
N HIS A 99 -17.04 6.39 -5.74
CA HIS A 99 -18.24 5.76 -5.19
C HIS A 99 -19.26 6.83 -4.83
N GLN A 100 -20.52 6.59 -5.12
CA GLN A 100 -21.63 7.47 -4.78
C GLN A 100 -22.84 6.65 -4.31
N SER A 101 -23.44 7.11 -3.24
CA SER A 101 -24.66 6.58 -2.63
C SER A 101 -25.81 7.56 -2.81
N PHE A 102 -27.01 7.04 -3.01
CA PHE A 102 -28.24 7.81 -3.19
C PHE A 102 -29.37 7.23 -2.35
N ALA A 103 -29.88 7.98 -1.38
CA ALA A 103 -31.08 7.61 -0.64
C ALA A 103 -32.33 7.87 -1.50
N LEU A 104 -32.80 6.83 -2.21
CA LEU A 104 -33.99 6.88 -3.07
C LEU A 104 -35.28 6.99 -2.26
N SER A 105 -35.29 6.42 -1.05
CA SER A 105 -36.33 6.61 -0.03
C SER A 105 -35.71 6.44 1.38
N PRO A 106 -36.43 6.71 2.47
CA PRO A 106 -35.93 6.45 3.82
C PRO A 106 -35.56 4.98 4.10
N ARG A 107 -35.93 4.04 3.22
CA ARG A 107 -35.66 2.60 3.35
C ARG A 107 -34.86 2.00 2.19
N LEU A 108 -34.49 2.81 1.20
CA LEU A 108 -33.80 2.34 -0.01
C LEU A 108 -32.64 3.26 -0.36
N THR A 109 -31.43 2.71 -0.34
CA THR A 109 -30.21 3.36 -0.81
C THR A 109 -29.70 2.62 -2.04
N LEU A 110 -29.30 3.36 -3.06
CA LEU A 110 -28.60 2.86 -4.23
C LEU A 110 -27.12 3.26 -4.13
N ASP A 111 -26.23 2.28 -4.25
CA ASP A 111 -24.79 2.48 -4.26
C ASP A 111 -24.23 2.16 -5.64
N ALA A 112 -23.42 3.07 -6.19
CA ALA A 112 -22.75 2.90 -7.46
C ALA A 112 -21.29 3.36 -7.36
N GLY A 113 -20.37 2.61 -7.94
CA GLY A 113 -18.96 2.95 -7.92
C GLY A 113 -18.16 2.23 -8.99
N THR A 114 -16.96 2.73 -9.22
CA THR A 114 -15.99 2.15 -10.13
C THR A 114 -14.58 2.32 -9.59
N GLU A 115 -13.70 1.41 -9.98
CA GLU A 115 -12.29 1.47 -9.65
C GLU A 115 -11.46 1.07 -10.86
N THR A 116 -10.36 1.80 -11.06
CA THR A 116 -9.30 1.43 -12.00
C THR A 116 -7.99 1.32 -11.25
N VAL A 117 -7.28 0.21 -11.44
CA VAL A 117 -6.00 -0.07 -10.78
C VAL A 117 -4.98 -0.44 -11.83
N ARG A 118 -3.81 0.17 -11.73
CA ARG A 118 -2.61 -0.21 -12.46
C ARG A 118 -1.63 -0.86 -11.50
N TYR A 119 -1.29 -2.11 -11.79
CA TYR A 119 -0.22 -2.84 -11.13
C TYR A 119 1.08 -2.63 -11.89
N GLY A 120 2.17 -2.61 -11.16
CA GLY A 120 3.51 -2.57 -11.71
C GLY A 120 4.51 -3.15 -10.74
N GLY A 121 5.76 -3.18 -11.19
CA GLY A 121 6.83 -3.77 -10.42
C GLY A 121 7.66 -4.73 -11.25
N ARG A 122 8.74 -5.19 -10.66
CA ARG A 122 9.62 -6.18 -11.25
C ARG A 122 10.26 -7.03 -10.18
N ALA A 123 10.47 -8.31 -10.48
CA ALA A 123 11.07 -9.25 -9.55
C ALA A 123 12.14 -10.08 -10.25
N THR A 124 13.33 -10.16 -9.66
CA THR A 124 14.46 -10.91 -10.22
C THR A 124 15.26 -11.60 -9.11
N ASN A 125 15.99 -12.66 -9.45
CA ASN A 125 17.06 -13.19 -8.62
C ASN A 125 18.41 -12.77 -9.21
N VAL A 126 19.16 -11.93 -8.50
CA VAL A 126 20.45 -11.42 -9.00
C VAL A 126 21.60 -12.45 -8.92
N ARG A 127 21.42 -13.56 -8.20
CA ARG A 127 22.40 -14.64 -8.11
C ARG A 127 22.23 -15.67 -9.23
N SER A 128 20.99 -16.03 -9.56
CA SER A 128 20.69 -17.01 -10.62
C SER A 128 20.38 -16.37 -11.98
N GLY A 129 20.13 -15.05 -12.03
CA GLY A 129 19.71 -14.34 -13.24
C GLY A 129 18.24 -14.55 -13.62
N LEU A 130 17.46 -15.26 -12.79
CA LEU A 130 16.04 -15.53 -13.06
C LEU A 130 15.21 -14.24 -13.00
N ASN A 131 14.33 -14.05 -13.99
CA ASN A 131 13.33 -12.99 -14.01
C ASN A 131 11.96 -13.60 -13.68
N TYR A 132 11.31 -13.09 -12.64
CA TYR A 132 10.00 -13.54 -12.17
C TYR A 132 8.84 -12.67 -12.67
N GLY A 133 9.14 -11.59 -13.39
CA GLY A 133 8.14 -10.70 -13.97
C GLY A 133 8.66 -9.27 -14.07
N ASP A 134 8.41 -8.65 -15.23
CA ASP A 134 8.44 -7.20 -15.47
C ASP A 134 7.00 -6.77 -15.88
N PRO A 135 6.63 -5.48 -15.74
CA PRO A 135 5.26 -5.01 -15.97
C PRO A 135 4.83 -4.99 -17.44
#